data_AF-A0A7X6UM31-F1
#
_entry.id   AF-A0A7X6UM31-F1
#
_cell.length_a   1.000
_cell.length_b   1.000
_cell.length_c   1.000
_cell.angle_alpha   90.00
_cell.angle_beta   90.00
_cell.angle_gamma   90.00
#
_symmetry.space_group_name_H-M   'P 1'
#
loop_
_entity.id
_entity.type
_entity.pdbx_description
1 polymer ?
#
loop_
_entity_poly.entity_id
_entity_poly.type
_entity_poly.pdbx_seq_one_letter_code
_entity_poly.pdbx_strand_id
1 'polypeptide(L)'
;MDYHLKMTDATHLIINGLPYRKITPEEYKKTITEAINVKLQELDFGLAIADQYESIRENYITLVDQLNNGEISWYYFVNTIDDARSERIGLLSQARELQNSSYDPNLHEHLVKALTYAVNYCEACYFAGDSYSEYMQESYLNDASNYVTLLQKSMDNYRKTIKKEQEKLVQGLPKD
;
A
#
# COMPACT_ATOMS: atom_id res chain seq x y z
N MET A 1 -22.76 -9.77 -38.37
CA MET A 1 -23.02 -8.73 -37.37
C MET A 1 -21.67 -8.11 -37.01
N ASP A 2 -21.46 -6.85 -37.39
CA ASP A 2 -20.29 -6.09 -36.98
C ASP A 2 -20.53 -5.57 -35.57
N TYR A 3 -19.69 -5.98 -34.62
CA TYR A 3 -19.75 -5.49 -33.25
C TYR A 3 -18.88 -4.25 -33.15
N HIS A 4 -19.50 -3.08 -33.10
CA HIS A 4 -18.83 -1.85 -32.72
C HIS A 4 -18.70 -1.83 -31.19
N LEU A 5 -17.46 -1.79 -30.70
CA LEU A 5 -17.15 -1.65 -29.28
C LEU A 5 -17.79 -0.35 -28.75
N LYS A 6 -18.86 -0.46 -27.97
CA LYS A 6 -19.24 0.61 -27.04
C LYS A 6 -18.26 0.56 -25.88
N MET A 7 -17.20 1.33 -26.05
CA MET A 7 -16.11 1.48 -25.10
C MET A 7 -16.65 2.11 -23.81
N THR A 8 -16.64 1.36 -22.73
CA THR A 8 -16.83 1.85 -21.36
C THR A 8 -15.55 1.58 -20.59
N ASP A 9 -15.25 2.44 -19.62
CA ASP A 9 -13.90 2.92 -19.29
C ASP A 9 -12.88 1.87 -18.79
N ALA A 10 -13.31 0.64 -18.46
CA ALA A 10 -12.41 -0.45 -18.09
C ALA A 10 -11.76 -1.15 -19.31
N THR A 11 -12.44 -1.15 -20.45
CA THR A 11 -12.00 -1.89 -21.65
C THR A 11 -10.97 -1.11 -22.48
N HIS A 12 -10.90 0.22 -22.30
CA HIS A 12 -9.97 1.10 -23.01
C HIS A 12 -8.50 0.90 -22.60
N LEU A 13 -8.24 0.51 -21.34
CA LEU A 13 -6.89 0.46 -20.77
C LEU A 13 -6.08 -0.76 -21.22
N ILE A 14 -6.77 -1.84 -21.59
CA ILE A 14 -6.15 -3.14 -21.88
C ILE A 14 -5.89 -3.32 -23.39
N ILE A 15 -6.73 -2.71 -24.23
CA ILE A 15 -6.80 -3.00 -25.68
C ILE A 15 -5.93 -2.05 -26.52
N ASN A 16 -5.30 -1.02 -25.94
CA ASN A 16 -4.48 -0.05 -26.69
C ASN A 16 -3.23 -0.63 -27.41
N GLY A 17 -2.92 -1.92 -27.24
CA GLY A 17 -1.85 -2.63 -27.95
C GLY A 17 -2.31 -3.68 -28.95
N LEU A 18 -3.62 -3.99 -29.04
CA LEU A 18 -4.09 -4.96 -30.01
C LEU A 18 -4.32 -4.23 -31.34
N PRO A 19 -3.56 -4.55 -32.41
CA PRO A 19 -3.84 -3.99 -33.72
C PRO A 19 -5.30 -4.27 -34.05
N TYR A 20 -5.99 -3.32 -34.71
CA TYR A 20 -7.33 -3.47 -35.27
C TYR A 20 -7.40 -4.73 -36.15
N ARG A 21 -7.55 -5.90 -35.54
CA ARG A 21 -7.77 -7.19 -36.13
C ARG A 21 -9.18 -7.60 -35.75
N LYS A 22 -9.87 -8.25 -36.69
CA LYS A 22 -11.11 -8.95 -36.38
C LYS A 22 -10.77 -10.02 -35.35
N ILE A 23 -11.15 -9.77 -34.10
CA ILE A 23 -11.11 -10.74 -33.01
C ILE A 23 -12.47 -11.41 -32.92
N THR A 24 -12.51 -12.72 -32.69
CA THR A 24 -13.77 -13.42 -32.44
C THR A 24 -14.32 -13.03 -31.06
N PRO A 25 -15.64 -13.22 -30.82
CA PRO A 25 -16.20 -13.05 -29.49
C PRO A 25 -15.49 -13.89 -28.41
N GLU A 26 -15.01 -15.10 -28.74
CA GLU A 26 -14.23 -15.91 -27.80
C GLU A 26 -12.86 -15.29 -27.51
N GLU A 27 -12.14 -14.83 -28.54
CA GLU A 27 -10.84 -14.17 -28.37
C GLU A 27 -10.97 -12.89 -27.53
N TYR A 28 -12.03 -12.11 -27.76
CA TYR A 28 -12.34 -10.93 -26.96
C TYR A 28 -12.62 -11.26 -25.50
N LYS A 29 -13.49 -12.25 -25.22
CA LYS A 29 -13.79 -12.70 -23.85
C LYS A 29 -12.50 -13.14 -23.14
N LYS A 30 -11.66 -13.91 -23.84
CA LYS A 30 -10.38 -14.40 -23.30
C LYS A 30 -9.45 -13.24 -22.93
N THR A 31 -9.20 -12.30 -23.84
CA THR A 31 -8.26 -11.20 -23.59
C THR A 31 -8.73 -10.28 -22.46
N ILE A 32 -10.03 -9.97 -22.38
CA ILE A 32 -10.55 -9.17 -21.27
C ILE A 32 -10.40 -9.90 -19.93
N THR A 33 -10.69 -11.19 -19.90
CA THR A 33 -10.56 -12.00 -18.69
C THR A 33 -9.11 -12.04 -18.22
N GLU A 34 -8.16 -12.29 -19.12
CA GLU A 34 -6.73 -12.30 -18.81
C GLU A 34 -6.27 -10.98 -18.20
N ALA A 35 -6.68 -9.86 -18.78
CA ALA A 35 -6.24 -8.55 -18.33
C ALA A 35 -6.91 -8.09 -17.03
N ILE A 36 -8.19 -8.44 -16.80
CA ILE A 36 -8.83 -8.27 -15.50
C ILE A 36 -8.09 -9.08 -14.44
N ASN A 37 -7.70 -10.32 -14.74
CA ASN A 37 -6.94 -11.16 -13.81
C ASN A 37 -5.57 -10.57 -13.47
N VAL A 38 -4.85 -10.03 -14.46
CA VAL A 38 -3.58 -9.33 -14.23
C VAL A 38 -3.79 -8.14 -13.29
N LYS A 39 -4.86 -7.35 -13.50
CA LYS A 39 -5.14 -6.22 -12.62
C LYS A 39 -5.51 -6.67 -11.20
N LEU A 40 -6.29 -7.74 -11.05
CA LEU A 40 -6.60 -8.30 -9.73
C LEU A 40 -5.34 -8.76 -8.99
N GLN A 41 -4.40 -9.42 -9.69
CA GLN A 41 -3.11 -9.81 -9.12
C GLN A 41 -2.27 -8.61 -8.65
N GLU A 42 -2.26 -7.51 -9.41
CA GLU A 42 -1.59 -6.26 -9.01
C GLU A 42 -2.20 -5.68 -7.71
N LEU A 43 -3.53 -5.68 -7.61
CA LEU A 43 -4.25 -5.22 -6.42
C LEU A 43 -3.97 -6.12 -5.20
N ASP A 44 -3.97 -7.44 -5.39
CA ASP A 44 -3.66 -8.42 -4.35
C ASP A 44 -2.22 -8.29 -3.87
N PHE A 45 -1.27 -8.03 -4.77
CA PHE A 45 0.12 -7.77 -4.39
C PHE A 45 0.25 -6.52 -3.52
N GLY A 46 -0.47 -5.44 -3.85
CA GLY A 46 -0.50 -4.26 -3.00
C GLY A 46 -1.12 -4.50 -1.62
N LEU A 47 -2.16 -5.33 -1.52
CA LEU A 47 -2.71 -5.78 -0.23
C LEU A 47 -1.70 -6.63 0.56
N ALA A 48 -0.92 -7.49 -0.11
CA ALA A 48 0.12 -8.28 0.54
C ALA A 48 1.20 -7.40 1.17
N ILE A 49 1.60 -6.29 0.52
CA ILE A 49 2.50 -5.29 1.13
C ILE A 49 1.86 -4.66 2.38
N ALA A 50 0.58 -4.30 2.30
CA ALA A 50 -0.15 -3.73 3.43
C ALA A 50 -0.27 -4.71 4.61
N ASP A 51 -0.44 -6.00 4.34
CA ASP A 51 -0.51 -7.05 5.36
C ASP A 51 0.86 -7.33 5.99
N GLN A 52 1.94 -7.33 5.19
CA GLN A 52 3.31 -7.42 5.71
C GLN A 52 3.62 -6.25 6.66
N TYR A 53 3.21 -5.04 6.29
CA TYR A 53 3.32 -3.89 7.18
C TYR A 53 2.56 -4.10 8.50
N GLU A 54 1.33 -4.61 8.46
CA GLU A 54 0.52 -4.81 9.66
C GLU A 54 1.16 -5.81 10.62
N SER A 55 1.75 -6.89 10.10
CA SER A 55 2.54 -7.85 10.90
C SER A 55 3.71 -7.16 11.63
N ILE A 56 4.46 -6.28 10.94
CA ILE A 56 5.54 -5.49 11.55
C ILE A 56 4.98 -4.53 12.61
N ARG A 57 3.79 -3.95 12.39
CA ARG A 57 3.14 -3.03 13.32
C ARG A 57 2.67 -3.74 14.60
N GLU A 58 2.17 -4.97 14.52
CA GLU A 58 1.73 -5.75 15.71
C GLU A 58 2.91 -6.02 16.67
N ASN A 59 4.07 -6.40 16.12
CA ASN A 59 5.30 -6.53 16.90
C ASN A 59 5.67 -5.22 17.60
N TYR A 60 5.41 -4.09 16.94
CA TYR A 60 5.72 -2.78 17.47
C TYR A 60 4.81 -2.33 18.61
N ILE A 61 3.49 -2.60 18.53
CA ILE A 61 2.55 -2.30 19.61
C ILE A 61 3.02 -2.96 20.91
N THR A 62 3.49 -4.21 20.80
CA THR A 62 4.05 -4.96 21.95
C THR A 62 5.26 -4.24 22.55
N LEU A 63 6.17 -3.71 21.72
CA LEU A 63 7.35 -2.97 22.21
C LEU A 63 6.97 -1.66 22.92
N VAL A 64 5.95 -0.94 22.43
CA VAL A 64 5.45 0.27 23.09
C VAL A 64 4.87 -0.07 24.47
N ASP A 65 4.10 -1.14 24.57
CA ASP A 65 3.53 -1.59 25.84
C ASP A 65 4.63 -2.00 26.83
N GLN A 66 5.64 -2.75 26.39
CA GLN A 66 6.80 -3.12 27.20
C GLN A 66 7.58 -1.89 27.70
N LEU A 67 7.77 -0.88 26.83
CA LEU A 67 8.43 0.36 27.22
C LEU A 67 7.63 1.11 28.29
N ASN A 68 6.32 1.25 28.09
CA ASN A 68 5.42 1.94 29.03
C ASN A 68 5.35 1.25 30.39
N ASN A 69 5.45 -0.08 30.41
CA ASN A 69 5.51 -0.88 31.64
C ASN A 69 6.90 -0.88 32.30
N GLY A 70 7.91 -0.25 31.67
CA GLY A 70 9.29 -0.24 32.14
C GLY A 70 10.01 -1.58 32.00
N GLU A 71 9.48 -2.49 31.17
CA GLU A 71 10.05 -3.81 30.91
C GLU A 71 11.27 -3.74 29.98
N ILE A 72 11.32 -2.74 29.10
CA ILE A 72 12.47 -2.43 28.24
C ILE A 72 12.92 -0.98 28.43
N SER A 73 14.19 -0.73 28.14
CA SER A 73 14.73 0.64 28.16
C SER A 73 14.39 1.39 26.87
N TRP A 74 14.35 2.72 26.96
CA TRP A 74 14.23 3.59 25.79
C TRP A 74 15.33 3.33 24.75
N TYR A 75 16.56 3.09 25.20
CA TYR A 75 17.67 2.73 24.32
C TYR A 75 17.40 1.44 23.54
N TYR A 76 16.88 0.40 24.20
CA TYR A 76 16.53 -0.85 23.53
C TYR A 76 15.43 -0.62 22.50
N PHE A 77 14.36 0.09 22.88
CA PHE A 77 13.24 0.43 22.01
C PHE A 77 13.68 1.17 20.73
N VAL A 78 14.55 2.18 20.87
CA VAL A 78 15.04 2.98 19.72
C VAL A 78 15.85 2.13 18.74
N ASN A 79 16.72 1.24 19.23
CA ASN A 79 17.48 0.33 18.37
C ASN A 79 16.55 -0.62 17.61
N THR A 80 15.57 -1.21 18.29
CA THR A 80 14.59 -2.10 17.63
C THR A 80 13.70 -1.37 16.63
N ILE A 81 13.36 -0.11 16.89
CA ILE A 81 12.65 0.76 15.95
C ILE A 81 13.49 1.04 14.70
N ASP A 82 14.80 1.23 14.85
CA ASP A 82 15.69 1.48 13.73
C ASP A 82 15.84 0.24 12.82
N ASP A 83 15.90 -0.95 13.41
CA ASP A 83 15.84 -2.21 12.65
C ASP A 83 14.53 -2.30 11.84
N ALA A 84 13.39 -2.04 12.50
CA ALA A 84 12.08 -2.04 11.85
C ALA A 84 11.94 -0.95 10.77
N ARG A 85 12.71 0.14 10.84
CA ARG A 85 12.77 1.17 9.79
C ARG A 85 13.29 0.60 8.48
N SER A 86 14.32 -0.23 8.52
CA SER A 86 14.90 -0.85 7.33
C SER A 86 13.87 -1.74 6.60
N GLU A 87 13.10 -2.53 7.34
CA GLU A 87 12.02 -3.34 6.78
C GLU A 87 10.92 -2.46 6.14
N ARG A 88 10.52 -1.38 6.81
CA ARG A 88 9.53 -0.42 6.30
C ARG A 88 10.00 0.32 5.04
N ILE A 89 11.29 0.64 4.94
CA ILE A 89 11.89 1.21 3.72
C ILE A 89 11.80 0.20 2.57
N GLY A 90 12.07 -1.09 2.84
CA GLY A 90 11.90 -2.16 1.86
C GLY A 90 10.47 -2.26 1.32
N LEU A 91 9.48 -2.22 2.21
CA LEU A 91 8.07 -2.19 1.82
C LEU A 91 7.69 -0.92 1.04
N LEU A 92 8.21 0.24 1.45
CA LEU A 92 7.99 1.50 0.74
C LEU A 92 8.58 1.45 -0.68
N SER A 93 9.75 0.85 -0.87
CA SER A 93 10.33 0.65 -2.21
C SER A 93 9.42 -0.20 -3.09
N GLN A 94 8.98 -1.36 -2.57
CA GLN A 94 8.05 -2.25 -3.29
C GLN A 94 6.74 -1.53 -3.64
N ALA A 95 6.18 -0.74 -2.72
CA ALA A 95 4.96 0.02 -2.97
C ALA A 95 5.16 1.11 -4.04
N ARG A 96 6.32 1.76 -4.08
CA ARG A 96 6.67 2.73 -5.13
C ARG A 96 6.88 2.08 -6.48
N GLU A 97 7.54 0.92 -6.52
CA GLU A 97 7.70 0.12 -7.73
C GLU A 97 6.35 -0.33 -8.28
N LEU A 98 5.45 -0.80 -7.40
CA LEU A 98 4.07 -1.12 -7.75
C LEU A 98 3.33 0.11 -8.29
N GLN A 99 3.42 1.25 -7.60
CA GLN A 99 2.80 2.49 -8.06
C GLN A 99 3.29 2.92 -9.45
N ASN A 100 4.60 2.83 -9.70
CA ASN A 100 5.22 3.25 -10.96
C ASN A 100 4.96 2.30 -12.13
N SER A 101 4.80 1.00 -11.84
CA SER A 101 4.49 -0.03 -12.83
C SER A 101 2.99 -0.23 -13.05
N SER A 102 2.15 0.26 -12.14
CA SER A 102 0.69 0.23 -12.26
C SER A 102 0.20 1.11 -13.40
N TYR A 103 -0.81 0.60 -14.11
CA TYR A 103 -1.57 1.38 -15.09
C TYR A 103 -2.37 2.53 -14.46
N ASP A 104 -2.71 2.45 -13.17
CA ASP A 104 -3.34 3.54 -12.43
C ASP A 104 -2.56 3.81 -11.13
N PRO A 105 -1.52 4.65 -11.21
CA PRO A 105 -0.67 4.99 -10.06
C PRO A 105 -1.43 5.60 -8.87
N ASN A 106 -2.62 6.17 -9.11
CA ASN A 106 -3.41 6.79 -8.05
C ASN A 106 -4.03 5.74 -7.11
N LEU A 107 -4.25 4.50 -7.59
CA LEU A 107 -4.76 3.41 -6.75
C LEU A 107 -3.80 3.08 -5.60
N HIS A 108 -2.49 3.23 -5.83
CA HIS A 108 -1.45 2.88 -4.86
C HIS A 108 -0.92 4.08 -4.06
N GLU A 109 -1.41 5.30 -4.34
CA GLU A 109 -0.95 6.52 -3.67
C GLU A 109 -1.13 6.45 -2.15
N HIS A 110 -2.27 5.91 -1.70
CA HIS A 110 -2.56 5.76 -0.27
C HIS A 110 -1.65 4.74 0.42
N LEU A 111 -1.23 3.68 -0.28
CA LEU A 111 -0.26 2.72 0.26
C LEU A 111 1.12 3.37 0.42
N VAL A 112 1.59 4.06 -0.61
CA VAL A 112 2.88 4.76 -0.58
C VAL A 112 2.91 5.84 0.50
N LYS A 113 1.82 6.62 0.65
CA LYS A 113 1.67 7.60 1.74
C LYS A 113 1.72 6.92 3.12
N ALA A 114 0.96 5.83 3.31
CA ALA A 114 0.94 5.09 4.57
C ALA A 114 2.35 4.62 4.96
N LEU A 115 3.07 4.00 4.03
CA LEU A 115 4.43 3.50 4.27
C LEU A 115 5.46 4.63 4.43
N THR A 116 5.25 5.78 3.80
CA THR A 116 6.07 6.97 4.05
C THR A 116 5.88 7.46 5.49
N TYR A 117 4.63 7.53 5.97
CA TYR A 117 4.37 7.85 7.37
C TYR A 117 4.96 6.80 8.33
N ALA A 118 5.00 5.52 7.93
CA ALA A 118 5.62 4.47 8.73
C ALA A 118 7.13 4.67 8.91
N VAL A 119 7.82 5.11 7.86
CA VAL A 119 9.26 5.40 7.90
C VAL A 119 9.52 6.65 8.74
N ASN A 120 8.77 7.74 8.49
CA ASN A 120 8.91 8.99 9.24
C ASN A 120 8.62 8.80 10.74
N TYR A 121 7.70 7.89 11.07
CA TYR A 121 7.45 7.49 12.43
C TYR A 121 8.69 6.91 13.13
N CYS A 122 9.40 5.99 12.47
CA CYS A 122 10.65 5.45 13.01
C CYS A 122 11.69 6.55 13.22
N GLU A 123 11.83 7.44 12.23
CA GLU A 123 12.80 8.53 12.29
C GLU A 123 12.51 9.47 13.45
N ALA A 124 11.24 9.84 13.64
CA ALA A 124 10.83 10.66 14.78
C ALA A 124 11.13 9.96 16.12
N CYS A 125 10.83 8.67 16.26
CA CYS A 125 11.17 7.90 17.46
C CYS A 125 12.69 7.83 17.69
N TYR A 126 13.48 7.64 16.63
CA TYR A 126 14.93 7.62 16.69
C TYR A 126 15.50 8.97 17.15
N PHE A 127 15.03 10.08 16.58
CA PHE A 127 15.47 11.41 16.96
C PHE A 127 15.02 11.81 18.37
N ALA A 128 13.86 11.35 18.82
CA ALA A 128 13.49 11.44 20.24
C ALA A 128 14.47 10.65 21.13
N GLY A 129 14.91 9.49 20.65
CA GLY A 129 16.01 8.67 21.20
C GLY A 129 17.31 9.43 21.45
N ASP A 130 17.77 10.11 20.41
CA ASP A 130 19.09 10.73 20.33
C ASP A 130 19.12 12.19 20.83
N SER A 131 17.96 12.74 21.19
CA SER A 131 17.84 14.14 21.62
C SER A 131 18.36 14.38 23.03
N TYR A 132 19.20 15.39 23.18
CA TYR A 132 19.77 15.85 24.47
C TYR A 132 18.86 16.84 25.24
N SER A 133 17.71 17.22 24.68
CA SER A 133 16.79 18.21 25.25
C SER A 133 15.38 17.62 25.36
N GLU A 134 14.76 17.75 26.54
CA GLU A 134 13.38 17.34 26.79
C GLU A 134 12.39 17.98 25.80
N TYR A 135 12.60 19.26 25.46
CA TYR A 135 11.77 19.96 24.46
C TYR A 135 11.85 19.32 23.07
N MET A 136 13.05 18.93 22.63
CA MET A 136 13.24 18.26 21.34
C MET A 136 12.64 16.86 21.36
N GLN A 137 12.81 16.12 22.46
CA GLN A 137 12.20 14.80 22.65
C GLN A 137 10.68 14.90 22.53
N GLU A 138 10.04 15.83 23.23
CA GLU A 138 8.60 16.05 23.17
C GLU A 138 8.11 16.41 21.75
N SER A 139 8.85 17.28 21.05
CA SER A 139 8.53 17.62 19.65
C SER A 139 8.54 16.40 18.74
N TYR A 140 9.57 15.56 18.81
CA TYR A 140 9.66 14.36 17.98
C TYR A 140 8.61 13.31 18.34
N LEU A 141 8.27 13.16 19.63
CA LEU A 141 7.19 12.28 20.06
C LEU A 141 5.81 12.75 19.58
N ASN A 142 5.60 14.07 19.51
CA ASN A 142 4.40 14.64 18.91
C ASN A 142 4.33 14.35 17.39
N ASP A 143 5.45 14.51 16.68
CA ASP A 143 5.52 14.15 15.26
C ASP A 143 5.26 12.66 15.03
N ALA A 144 5.86 11.79 15.85
CA ALA A 144 5.62 10.36 15.82
C ALA A 144 4.12 10.03 16.01
N SER A 145 3.47 10.64 17.00
CA SER A 145 2.03 10.46 17.26
C SER A 145 1.16 10.92 16.07
N ASN A 146 1.52 12.02 15.42
CA ASN A 146 0.86 12.50 14.21
C ASN A 146 1.00 11.50 13.06
N TYR A 147 2.20 10.95 12.85
CA TYR A 147 2.43 9.96 11.78
C TYR A 147 1.64 8.68 11.97
N VAL A 148 1.46 8.18 13.21
CA VAL A 148 0.61 7.01 13.48
C VAL A 148 -0.83 7.25 13.01
N THR A 149 -1.38 8.43 13.30
CA THR A 149 -2.75 8.78 12.91
C THR A 149 -2.90 8.88 11.38
N LEU A 150 -1.94 9.53 10.72
CA LEU A 150 -1.93 9.69 9.27
C LEU A 150 -1.75 8.35 8.55
N LEU A 151 -0.89 7.50 9.10
CA LEU A 151 -0.66 6.14 8.62
C LEU A 151 -1.95 5.32 8.66
N GLN A 152 -2.62 5.25 9.82
CA GLN A 152 -3.82 4.43 9.98
C GLN A 152 -4.89 4.86 8.98
N LYS A 153 -5.14 6.17 8.92
CA LYS A 153 -6.09 6.75 7.97
C LYS A 153 -5.74 6.43 6.52
N SER A 154 -4.46 6.50 6.14
CA SER A 154 -4.03 6.22 4.77
C SER A 154 -4.16 4.74 4.43
N MET A 155 -3.84 3.85 5.38
CA MET A 155 -3.96 2.41 5.18
C MET A 155 -5.42 1.96 5.06
N ASP A 156 -6.32 2.51 5.89
CA ASP A 156 -7.76 2.24 5.81
C ASP A 156 -8.35 2.70 4.48
N ASN A 157 -7.96 3.89 4.03
CA ASN A 157 -8.37 4.41 2.72
C ASN A 157 -7.86 3.53 1.58
N TYR A 158 -6.62 3.06 1.66
CA TYR A 158 -6.04 2.15 0.68
C TYR A 158 -6.85 0.85 0.58
N ARG A 159 -7.02 0.14 1.70
CA ARG A 159 -7.78 -1.13 1.74
C ARG A 159 -9.21 -0.97 1.22
N LYS A 160 -9.89 0.11 1.63
CA LYS A 160 -11.25 0.42 1.15
C LYS A 160 -11.29 0.67 -0.36
N THR A 161 -10.30 1.39 -0.89
CA THR A 161 -10.20 1.71 -2.32
C THR A 161 -9.96 0.45 -3.14
N ILE A 162 -9.00 -0.37 -2.73
CA ILE A 162 -8.66 -1.62 -3.41
C ILE A 162 -9.83 -2.58 -3.42
N LYS A 163 -10.50 -2.78 -2.27
CA LYS A 163 -11.68 -3.64 -2.19
C LYS A 163 -12.77 -3.22 -3.18
N LYS A 164 -13.08 -1.92 -3.24
CA LYS A 164 -14.06 -1.37 -4.18
C LYS A 164 -13.65 -1.61 -5.63
N GLU A 165 -12.36 -1.49 -5.94
CA GLU A 165 -11.86 -1.71 -7.29
C GLU A 165 -11.90 -3.19 -7.70
N GLN A 166 -11.54 -4.10 -6.80
CA GLN A 166 -11.69 -5.55 -7.00
C GLN A 166 -13.16 -5.93 -7.26
N GLU A 167 -14.10 -5.40 -6.46
CA GLU A 167 -15.53 -5.64 -6.65
C GLU A 167 -16.02 -5.21 -8.04
N LYS A 168 -15.57 -4.06 -8.55
CA LYS A 168 -15.90 -3.60 -9.91
C LYS A 168 -15.32 -4.51 -10.99
N LEU A 169 -14.06 -4.90 -10.84
CA LEU A 169 -13.37 -5.76 -11.81
C LEU A 169 -14.05 -7.13 -11.93
N VAL A 170 -14.43 -7.73 -10.80
CA VAL A 170 -15.16 -9.00 -10.76
C VAL A 170 -16.55 -8.87 -11.41
N GLN A 171 -17.26 -7.75 -11.20
CA GLN A 171 -18.55 -7.49 -11.86
C GLN A 171 -18.41 -7.28 -13.39
N GLY A 172 -17.24 -6.82 -13.84
CA GLY A 172 -16.91 -6.59 -15.25
C GLY A 172 -16.51 -7.86 -16.02
N LEU A 173 -16.38 -9.01 -15.35
CA LEU A 173 -16.05 -10.27 -16.01
C LEU A 173 -17.19 -10.70 -16.98
N PRO A 174 -16.86 -11.18 -18.20
CA PRO A 174 -17.87 -11.71 -19.11
C PRO A 174 -18.62 -12.87 -18.47
N LYS A 175 -19.95 -12.85 -18.52
CA LYS A 175 -20.77 -13.99 -18.13
C LYS A 175 -20.73 -15.06 -19.22
N ASP A 176 -20.85 -16.32 -18.80
CA ASP A 176 -21.00 -17.46 -19.70
C ASP A 176 -22.30 -17.37 -20.50
#